data_AF-A0A448YHZ7-F1
#
_entry.id   AF-A0A448YHZ7-F1
#
_cell.length_a   1.000
_cell.length_b   1.000
_cell.length_c   1.000
_cell.angle_alpha   90.00
_cell.angle_beta   90.00
_cell.angle_gamma   90.00
#
_symmetry.space_group_name_H-M   'P 1'
#
loop_
_entity.id
_entity.type
_entity.pdbx_description
1 polymer ?
#
loop_
_entity_poly.entity_id
_entity_poly.type
_entity_poly.pdbx_seq_one_letter_code
_entity_poly.pdbx_strand_id
1 'polypeptide(L)'
;MSFYNHKLMTIAVICGVGVYTGVKFFEPLVVEQLKKDGNLRGDIPTPEFDSKGDRIIDGVRPDDVWETVKKRLEAKPEDKNEYQLSKLIEEERKDGKEGEQRK
;
A
#
# COMPACT_ATOMS: atom_id res chain seq x y z
N MET A 1 -7.26 24.57 33.28
CA MET A 1 -6.08 23.69 33.14
C MET A 1 -6.12 22.92 31.80
N SER A 2 -6.19 23.63 30.65
CA SER A 2 -6.38 23.01 29.31
C SER A 2 -5.30 23.40 28.30
N PHE A 3 -4.77 24.64 28.36
CA PHE A 3 -3.78 25.14 27.41
C PHE A 3 -2.42 24.41 27.41
N TYR A 4 -2.05 23.73 28.51
CA TYR A 4 -0.77 23.01 28.60
C TYR A 4 -0.76 21.71 27.78
N ASN A 5 -1.91 21.03 27.70
CA ASN A 5 -2.02 19.75 26.99
C ASN A 5 -1.88 19.95 25.47
N HIS A 6 -2.43 21.04 24.92
CA HIS A 6 -2.29 21.36 23.51
C HIS A 6 -0.85 21.69 23.12
N LYS A 7 -0.11 22.43 23.97
CA LYS A 7 1.31 22.76 23.72
C LYS A 7 2.20 21.51 23.69
N LEU A 8 2.00 20.59 24.64
CA LEU A 8 2.74 19.33 24.68
C LEU A 8 2.45 18.47 23.43
N MET A 9 1.19 18.39 23.00
CA MET A 9 0.83 17.69 21.77
C MET A 9 1.45 18.34 20.53
N THR A 10 1.45 19.67 20.42
CA THR A 10 2.11 20.37 19.31
C THR A 10 3.61 20.10 19.26
N ILE A 11 4.29 20.13 20.40
CA ILE A 11 5.73 19.82 20.49
C ILE A 11 5.99 18.37 20.07
N ALA A 12 5.20 17.42 20.58
CA ALA A 12 5.33 16.01 20.22
C ALA A 12 5.13 15.78 18.71
N VAL A 13 4.16 16.45 18.09
CA VAL A 13 3.93 16.38 16.64
C VAL A 13 5.11 16.96 15.87
N ILE A 14 5.62 18.14 16.25
CA ILE A 14 6.76 18.76 15.54
C ILE A 14 8.01 17.90 15.68
N CYS A 15 8.30 17.38 16.87
CA CYS A 15 9.42 16.46 17.09
C CYS A 15 9.25 15.17 16.29
N GLY A 16 8.04 14.59 16.27
CA GLY A 16 7.75 13.38 15.50
C GLY A 16 7.92 13.59 14.00
N VAL A 17 7.37 14.68 13.47
CA VAL A 17 7.53 15.06 12.06
C VAL A 17 8.99 15.33 11.73
N GLY A 18 9.72 16.07 12.57
CA GLY A 18 11.13 16.39 12.35
C GLY A 18 12.03 15.15 12.36
N VAL A 19 11.82 14.22 13.29
CA VAL A 19 12.57 12.95 13.31
C VAL A 19 12.20 12.11 12.09
N TYR A 20 10.92 12.01 11.75
CA TYR A 20 10.47 11.23 10.59
C TYR A 20 11.06 11.76 9.28
N THR A 21 11.02 13.07 9.05
CA THR A 21 11.59 13.69 7.84
C THR A 21 13.10 13.59 7.81
N GLY A 22 13.78 13.77 8.95
CA GLY A 22 15.21 13.57 9.08
C GLY A 22 15.62 12.15 8.70
N VAL A 23 14.99 11.13 9.28
CA VAL A 23 15.29 9.73 8.98
C VAL A 23 15.06 9.43 7.50
N LYS A 24 13.91 9.83 6.94
CA LYS A 24 13.62 9.65 5.49
C LYS A 24 14.66 10.29 4.57
N PHE A 25 15.21 11.45 4.95
CA PHE A 25 16.21 12.15 4.14
C PHE A 25 17.62 11.54 4.28
N PHE A 26 18.05 11.27 5.52
CA PHE A 26 19.41 10.83 5.78
C PHE A 26 19.63 9.35 5.46
N GLU A 27 18.60 8.52 5.57
CA GLU A 27 18.73 7.09 5.33
C GLU A 27 19.24 6.72 3.93
N PRO A 28 18.64 7.18 2.81
CA PRO A 28 19.16 6.85 1.48
C PRO A 28 20.61 7.31 1.31
N LEU A 29 20.96 8.47 1.87
CA LEU A 29 22.30 9.03 1.79
C LEU A 29 23.32 8.19 2.56
N VAL A 30 23.01 7.76 3.78
CA VAL A 30 23.88 6.91 4.59
C VAL A 30 24.05 5.54 3.94
N VAL A 31 22.97 4.94 3.44
CA VAL A 31 23.02 3.63 2.77
C VAL A 31 23.84 3.69 1.49
N GLU A 32 23.71 4.75 0.69
CA GLU A 32 24.50 4.93 -0.54
C GLU A 32 26.00 5.06 -0.24
N GLN A 33 26.38 5.81 0.80
CA GLN A 33 27.77 5.94 1.23
C GLN A 33 28.32 4.60 1.73
N LEU A 34 27.60 3.90 2.61
CA LEU A 34 28.02 2.58 3.10
C LEU A 34 28.18 1.56 1.96
N LYS A 35 27.34 1.65 0.92
CA LYS A 35 27.44 0.81 -0.28
C LYS A 35 28.68 1.14 -1.11
N LYS A 36 28.97 2.43 -1.32
CA LYS A 36 30.17 2.89 -2.04
C LYS A 36 31.46 2.52 -1.32
N ASP A 37 31.45 2.61 0.01
CA ASP A 37 32.60 2.28 0.86
C ASP A 37 32.84 0.77 1.01
N GLY A 38 31.96 -0.07 0.43
CA GLY A 38 32.08 -1.53 0.51
C GLY A 38 31.92 -2.09 1.92
N ASN A 39 31.40 -1.29 2.85
CA ASN A 39 31.29 -1.63 4.28
C ASN A 39 29.93 -2.24 4.62
N LEU A 40 29.06 -2.45 3.61
CA LEU A 40 27.82 -3.20 3.76
C LEU A 40 28.11 -4.70 3.76
N ARG A 41 27.54 -5.39 4.75
CA ARG A 41 27.52 -6.84 4.81
C ARG A 41 26.67 -7.37 3.64
N GLY A 42 27.28 -8.10 2.71
CA GLY A 42 26.60 -8.61 1.50
C GLY A 42 25.66 -9.80 1.73
N ASP A 43 25.63 -10.35 2.95
CA ASP A 43 24.77 -11.43 3.41
C ASP A 43 23.36 -10.96 3.83
N ILE A 44 23.14 -9.65 3.95
CA ILE A 44 21.86 -9.07 4.37
C ILE A 44 21.29 -8.24 3.22
N PRO A 45 20.01 -8.42 2.85
CA PRO A 45 19.37 -7.58 1.84
C PRO A 45 19.40 -6.11 2.30
N THR A 46 20.04 -5.27 1.50
CA THR A 46 20.12 -3.83 1.76
C THR A 46 18.84 -3.16 1.23
N PRO A 47 18.23 -2.22 1.98
CA PRO A 47 17.07 -1.48 1.49
C PRO A 47 17.40 -0.71 0.21
N GLU A 48 16.54 -0.83 -0.79
CA GLU A 48 16.63 -0.04 -2.02
C GLU A 48 15.75 1.21 -1.89
N PHE A 49 16.25 2.33 -2.40
CA PHE A 49 15.57 3.61 -2.37
C PHE A 49 15.34 4.09 -3.80
N ASP A 50 14.19 4.73 -4.03
CA ASP A 50 13.92 5.38 -5.30
C ASP A 50 14.63 6.75 -5.40
N SER A 51 14.48 7.43 -6.54
CA SER A 51 15.05 8.76 -6.79
C SER A 51 14.47 9.87 -5.89
N LYS A 52 13.42 9.58 -5.11
CA LYS A 52 12.80 10.48 -4.15
C LYS A 52 13.20 10.17 -2.70
N GLY A 53 14.01 9.14 -2.49
CA GLY A 53 14.45 8.70 -1.16
C GLY A 53 13.40 7.84 -0.43
N ASP A 54 12.38 7.34 -1.12
CA ASP A 54 11.41 6.42 -0.56
C ASP A 54 11.94 4.98 -0.62
N ARG A 55 11.78 4.25 0.49
CA ARG A 55 12.13 2.83 0.57
C ARG A 55 11.23 2.02 -0.36
N ILE A 56 11.85 1.22 -1.22
CA ILE A 56 11.17 0.23 -2.05
C ILE A 56 11.03 -1.04 -1.18
N ILE A 57 9.79 -1.46 -0.94
CA ILE A 57 9.49 -2.65 -0.13
C ILE A 57 9.14 -3.77 -1.11
N ASP A 58 9.94 -4.84 -1.15
CA ASP A 58 9.73 -5.99 -2.04
C ASP A 58 9.57 -5.62 -3.53
N GLY A 59 10.32 -4.62 -4.00
CA GLY A 59 10.23 -4.13 -5.39
C GLY A 59 9.01 -3.25 -5.69
N VAL A 60 8.16 -2.98 -4.70
CA VAL A 60 6.96 -2.14 -4.83
C VAL A 60 7.24 -0.77 -4.25
N ARG A 61 6.98 0.30 -5.02
CA ARG A 61 7.11 1.65 -4.50
C ARG A 61 5.86 2.03 -3.68
N PRO A 62 6.01 2.75 -2.56
CA PRO A 62 4.88 3.12 -1.71
C PRO A 62 3.80 3.96 -2.40
N ASP A 63 4.15 4.75 -3.43
CA ASP A 63 3.21 5.53 -4.25
C ASP A 63 2.27 4.62 -5.05
N ASP A 64 2.78 3.50 -5.58
CA ASP A 64 1.98 2.54 -6.34
C ASP A 64 0.89 1.90 -5.47
N VAL A 65 1.20 1.67 -4.18
CA VAL A 65 0.24 1.14 -3.18
C VAL A 65 -0.85 2.17 -2.87
N TRP A 66 -0.47 3.42 -2.65
CA TRP A 66 -1.43 4.48 -2.34
C TRP A 66 -2.38 4.78 -3.51
N GLU A 67 -1.88 4.78 -4.74
CA GLU A 67 -2.71 4.93 -5.93
C GLU A 67 -3.69 3.77 -6.09
N THR A 68 -3.28 2.54 -5.76
CA THR A 68 -4.17 1.37 -5.75
C THR A 68 -5.28 1.51 -4.71
N VAL A 69 -4.95 1.98 -3.50
CA VAL A 69 -5.92 2.23 -2.42
C VAL A 69 -6.86 3.37 -2.80
N LYS A 70 -6.34 4.47 -3.33
CA LYS A 70 -7.11 5.62 -3.79
C LYS A 70 -8.09 5.22 -4.89
N LYS A 71 -7.63 4.48 -5.90
CA LYS A 71 -8.48 3.91 -6.96
C LYS A 71 -9.56 2.98 -6.39
N ARG A 72 -9.27 2.25 -5.32
CA ARG A 72 -10.24 1.40 -4.62
C ARG A 72 -11.28 2.19 -3.82
N LEU A 73 -10.92 3.37 -3.31
CA LEU A 73 -11.81 4.28 -2.57
C LEU A 73 -12.66 5.14 -3.53
N GLU A 74 -12.10 5.54 -4.67
CA GLU A 74 -12.79 6.27 -5.74
C GLU A 74 -13.71 5.38 -6.57
N ALA A 75 -13.53 4.05 -6.50
CA ALA A 75 -14.47 3.10 -7.06
C ALA A 75 -15.83 3.21 -6.35
N LYS A 76 -16.88 3.54 -7.12
CA LYS A 76 -18.26 3.65 -6.63
C LYS A 76 -18.72 2.33 -5.97
N PRO A 77 -19.58 2.39 -4.94
CA PRO A 77 -20.09 1.18 -4.26
C PRO A 77 -21.01 0.30 -5.12
N GLU A 78 -21.38 0.76 -6.32
CA GLU A 78 -22.46 0.22 -7.15
C GLU A 78 -22.06 -1.05 -7.95
N ASP A 79 -20.76 -1.33 -8.08
CA ASP A 79 -20.25 -2.55 -8.74
C ASP A 79 -20.07 -3.76 -7.79
N LYS A 80 -20.46 -3.64 -6.51
CA LYS A 80 -20.21 -4.72 -5.53
C LYS A 80 -21.22 -5.87 -5.58
N ASN A 81 -22.38 -5.71 -6.23
CA ASN A 81 -23.46 -6.71 -6.22
C ASN A 81 -24.00 -7.14 -7.60
N GLU A 82 -23.52 -6.60 -8.73
CA GLU A 82 -24.08 -6.93 -10.05
C GLU A 82 -23.31 -8.04 -10.78
N TYR A 83 -22.73 -8.99 -10.05
CA TYR A 83 -22.30 -10.28 -10.58
C TYR A 83 -22.58 -11.43 -9.61
N GLN A 84 -23.58 -11.27 -8.74
CA GLN A 84 -23.94 -12.30 -7.77
C GLN A 84 -25.18 -13.08 -8.26
N LEU A 85 -24.93 -14.33 -8.63
CA LEU A 85 -25.84 -15.48 -8.59
C LEU A 85 -27.02 -15.55 -9.57
N SER A 86 -27.60 -14.45 -10.05
CA SER A 86 -28.76 -14.51 -10.95
C SER A 86 -28.42 -15.09 -12.34
N LYS A 87 -27.31 -14.67 -12.96
CA LYS A 87 -26.86 -15.23 -14.25
C LYS A 87 -26.46 -16.71 -14.17
N LEU A 88 -25.80 -17.13 -13.09
CA LEU A 88 -25.40 -18.54 -12.88
C LEU A 88 -26.59 -19.47 -12.62
N ILE A 89 -27.60 -19.01 -11.87
CA ILE A 89 -28.84 -19.77 -11.63
C ILE A 89 -29.67 -19.89 -12.91
N GLU A 90 -29.59 -18.92 -13.82
CA GLU A 90 -30.37 -18.90 -15.06
C GLU A 90 -29.73 -19.73 -16.19
N GLU A 91 -28.40 -19.87 -16.21
CA GLU A 91 -27.67 -20.81 -17.09
C GLU A 91 -27.89 -22.27 -16.66
N GLU A 92 -27.74 -22.61 -15.37
CA GLU A 92 -28.00 -23.97 -14.85
C GLU A 92 -29.46 -24.41 -15.03
N ARG A 93 -30.42 -23.47 -14.96
CA ARG A 93 -31.85 -23.76 -15.17
C ARG A 93 -32.21 -23.96 -16.65
N LYS A 94 -31.39 -23.47 -17.58
CA LYS A 94 -31.55 -23.71 -19.03
C LYS A 94 -30.95 -25.05 -19.44
N ASP A 95 -29.75 -25.39 -18.98
CA ASP A 95 -29.14 -26.69 -19.29
C ASP A 95 -29.88 -27.87 -18.65
N GLY A 96 -30.45 -27.70 -17.46
CA GLY A 96 -31.22 -28.76 -16.79
C GLY A 96 -32.59 -29.07 -17.43
N LYS A 97 -33.14 -28.21 -18.29
CA LYS A 97 -34.45 -28.43 -18.94
C LYS A 97 -34.36 -28.92 -20.38
N GLU A 98 -33.20 -28.79 -21.03
CA GLU A 98 -32.99 -29.34 -22.37
C GLU A 98 -32.57 -30.82 -22.34
N GLY A 99 -32.09 -31.33 -21.19
CA GLY A 99 -31.74 -32.75 -21.00
C GLY A 99 -32.90 -33.72 -20.73
N GLU A 100 -34.02 -33.27 -20.14
CA GLU A 100 -35.15 -34.15 -19.74
C GLU A 100 -36.18 -34.36 -20.88
N GLN A 101 -36.10 -33.63 -22.00
CA GLN A 101 -37.01 -33.84 -23.15
C GLN A 101 -36.43 -34.69 -24.29
N ARG A 102 -35.28 -35.35 -24.09
CA ARG A 102 -34.67 -36.26 -25.06
C ARG A 102 -34.21 -37.59 -24.45
N LYS A 103 -35.03 -38.21 -23.60
CA LYS A 103 -34.97 -39.65 -23.33
C LYS A 103 -36.36 -40.28 -23.36
#